data_AF-A0A4U2MAS0-F1
#
_entry.id   AF-A0A4U2MAS0-F1
#
_cell.length_a   1.000
_cell.length_b   1.000
_cell.length_c   1.000
_cell.angle_alpha   90.00
_cell.angle_beta   90.00
_cell.angle_gamma   90.00
#
_symmetry.space_group_name_H-M   'P 1'
#
loop_
_entity.id
_entity.type
_entity.pdbx_description
1 polymer ?
#
loop_
_entity_poly.entity_id
_entity_poly.type
_entity_poly.pdbx_seq_one_letter_code
_entity_poly.pdbx_strand_id
1 'polypeptide(L)' 'KTWKDGNATNRPTTIKVDLLQNGQVVATQEVSEATGWKYGFKDLAAYDAEGNAYKYEVKEQPVDGYKTEVKGYDI' A
#
# COMPACT_ATOMS: atom_id res chain seq x y z
N LYS A 1 2.99 -7.40 -0.19
CA LYS A 1 3.69 -7.12 1.08
C LYS A 1 4.55 -8.31 1.44
N THR A 2 5.85 -8.09 1.55
CA THR A 2 6.84 -9.10 1.92
C THR A 2 7.63 -8.62 3.13
N TRP A 3 7.59 -9.38 4.21
CA TRP A 3 8.38 -9.09 5.41
C TRP A 3 9.80 -9.68 5.25
N LYS A 4 10.83 -8.84 5.36
CA LYS A 4 12.25 -9.25 5.31
C LYS A 4 12.90 -9.17 6.69
N ASP A 5 12.30 -9.83 7.66
CA ASP A 5 12.68 -9.75 9.09
C ASP A 5 13.03 -11.11 9.70
N GLY A 6 13.21 -12.14 8.88
CA GLY A 6 13.54 -13.48 9.35
C GLY A 6 12.43 -14.17 10.14
N ASN A 7 11.15 -13.82 9.90
CA ASN A 7 9.99 -14.35 10.64
C ASN A 7 9.97 -13.93 12.10
N ALA A 8 10.20 -12.63 12.33
CA ALA A 8 10.04 -12.00 13.62
C ALA A 8 8.67 -12.28 14.25
N THR A 9 8.65 -12.53 15.56
CA THR A 9 7.43 -12.84 16.33
C THR A 9 6.69 -11.60 16.85
N ASN A 10 7.32 -10.43 16.74
CA ASN A 10 6.81 -9.14 17.22
C ASN A 10 6.34 -8.23 16.09
N ARG A 11 5.95 -8.79 14.94
CA ARG A 11 5.34 -8.03 13.85
C ARG A 11 4.07 -7.32 14.32
N PRO A 12 3.75 -6.13 13.77
CA PRO A 12 2.44 -5.54 14.00
C PRO A 12 1.35 -6.48 13.46
N THR A 13 0.19 -6.47 14.09
CA THR A 13 -0.97 -7.26 13.64
C THR A 13 -1.56 -6.74 12.35
N THR A 14 -1.43 -5.43 12.10
CA THR A 14 -1.90 -4.75 10.91
C THR A 14 -0.93 -3.67 10.44
N ILE A 15 -0.98 -3.36 9.14
CA ILE A 15 -0.36 -2.18 8.55
C ILE A 15 -1.43 -1.40 7.77
N LYS A 16 -1.12 -0.15 7.42
CA LYS A 16 -1.96 0.65 6.53
C LYS A 16 -1.22 0.93 5.23
N VAL A 17 -1.88 0.61 4.12
CA VAL A 17 -1.40 0.90 2.77
C VAL A 17 -2.30 1.95 2.15
N ASP A 18 -1.71 3.09 1.79
CA ASP A 18 -2.37 4.18 1.11
C ASP A 18 -2.26 4.00 -0.41
N LEU A 19 -3.36 4.23 -1.12
CA LEU A 19 -3.38 4.47 -2.55
C LEU A 19 -3.25 5.96 -2.81
N LEU A 20 -2.25 6.33 -3.60
CA LEU A 20 -2.06 7.70 -4.05
C LEU A 20 -2.50 7.83 -5.51
N GLN A 21 -3.30 8.84 -5.80
CA GLN A 21 -3.65 9.29 -7.14
C GLN A 21 -2.99 10.66 -7.34
N ASN A 22 -2.09 10.78 -8.32
CA ASN A 22 -1.31 12.00 -8.58
C ASN A 22 -0.63 12.58 -7.32
N GLY A 23 -0.14 11.71 -6.44
CA GLY A 23 0.52 12.09 -5.20
C GLY A 23 -0.41 12.41 -4.02
N GLN A 24 -1.73 12.37 -4.19
CA GLN A 24 -2.71 12.56 -3.12
C GLN A 24 -3.29 11.23 -2.65
N VAL A 25 -3.39 11.03 -1.34
CA VAL A 25 -4.05 9.84 -0.77
C VAL A 25 -5.55 9.89 -1.09
N VAL A 26 -6.04 8.87 -1.78
CA VAL A 26 -7.46 8.72 -2.15
C VAL A 26 -8.15 7.54 -1.48
N ALA A 27 -7.38 6.58 -0.98
CA ALA A 27 -7.88 5.46 -0.20
C ALA A 27 -6.80 4.90 0.72
N THR A 28 -7.22 4.25 1.80
CA THR A 28 -6.34 3.51 2.72
C THR A 28 -6.94 2.15 2.97
N GLN A 29 -6.14 1.10 2.91
CA GLN A 29 -6.53 -0.26 3.25
C GLN A 29 -5.71 -0.76 4.46
N GLU A 30 -6.39 -1.33 5.44
CA GLU A 30 -5.75 -2.10 6.51
C GLU A 30 -5.42 -3.51 6.00
N VAL A 31 -4.18 -3.95 6.23
CA VAL A 31 -3.63 -5.21 5.73
C VAL A 31 -3.06 -5.99 6.89
N SER A 32 -3.34 -7.29 6.95
CA SER A 32 -2.98 -8.13 8.08
C SER A 32 -2.61 -9.55 7.64
N GLU A 33 -2.20 -10.38 8.59
CA GLU A 33 -2.03 -11.81 8.34
C GLU A 33 -3.34 -12.47 7.91
N ALA A 34 -4.49 -12.02 8.43
CA ALA A 34 -5.81 -12.54 8.04
C ALA A 34 -6.15 -12.26 6.57
N THR A 35 -5.62 -11.17 5.99
CA THR A 35 -5.72 -10.89 4.54
C THR A 35 -4.60 -11.54 3.73
N GLY A 36 -3.76 -12.37 4.37
CA GLY A 36 -2.57 -12.95 3.76
C GLY A 36 -1.54 -11.91 3.33
N TRP A 37 -1.51 -10.75 4.01
CA TRP A 37 -0.68 -9.60 3.65
C TRP A 37 -0.92 -9.07 2.23
N LYS A 38 -2.12 -9.30 1.69
CA LYS A 38 -2.54 -8.82 0.37
C LYS A 38 -3.49 -7.64 0.53
N TYR A 39 -3.43 -6.74 -0.45
CA TYR A 39 -4.29 -5.58 -0.59
C TYR A 39 -4.63 -5.38 -2.06
N GLY A 40 -5.67 -4.62 -2.33
CA GLY A 40 -6.12 -4.39 -3.70
C GLY A 40 -7.17 -3.31 -3.76
N PHE A 41 -6.90 -2.31 -4.59
CA PHE A 41 -7.83 -1.24 -4.91
C PHE A 41 -8.46 -1.53 -6.27
N LYS A 42 -9.79 -1.42 -6.35
CA LYS A 42 -10.57 -1.72 -7.55
C LYS A 42 -11.30 -0.47 -8.03
N ASP A 43 -11.81 -0.54 -9.26
CA ASP A 43 -12.67 0.49 -9.84
C ASP A 43 -12.02 1.89 -9.89
N LEU A 44 -10.70 1.91 -10.15
CA LEU A 44 -9.91 3.13 -10.30
C LEU A 44 -10.07 3.71 -11.70
N ALA A 45 -10.50 4.97 -11.81
CA ALA A 45 -10.54 5.68 -13.06
C ALA A 45 -9.12 5.80 -13.65
N ALA A 46 -8.96 5.57 -14.96
CA ALA A 46 -7.67 5.69 -15.62
C ALA A 46 -7.32 7.14 -16.02
N TYR A 47 -8.35 7.99 -16.22
CA TYR A 47 -8.21 9.36 -16.68
C TYR A 47 -9.12 10.31 -15.91
N ASP A 48 -8.71 11.57 -15.80
CA ASP A 48 -9.55 12.65 -15.27
C ASP A 48 -10.59 13.15 -16.30
N ALA A 49 -11.39 14.14 -15.91
CA ALA A 49 -12.43 14.73 -16.77
C ALA A 49 -11.88 15.45 -18.01
N GLU A 50 -10.60 15.82 -18.01
CA GLU A 50 -9.91 16.49 -19.11
C GLU A 50 -9.19 15.49 -20.03
N GLY A 51 -9.17 14.20 -19.67
CA GLY A 51 -8.53 13.12 -20.42
C GLY A 51 -7.06 12.90 -20.06
N ASN A 52 -6.55 13.50 -18.97
CA ASN A 52 -5.19 13.23 -18.50
C ASN A 52 -5.14 11.93 -17.70
N ALA A 53 -4.12 11.10 -17.94
CA ALA A 53 -3.97 9.83 -17.24
C ALA A 53 -3.63 10.04 -15.75
N TYR A 54 -4.32 9.33 -14.87
CA TYR A 54 -3.95 9.28 -13.45
C TYR A 54 -2.69 8.44 -13.25
N LYS A 55 -1.77 8.98 -12.46
CA LYS A 55 -0.66 8.20 -11.90
C LYS A 55 -1.11 7.62 -10.57
N TYR A 56 -1.07 6.29 -10.46
CA TYR A 56 -1.32 5.59 -9.20
C TYR A 56 -0.03 5.05 -8.60
N GLU A 57 0.11 5.21 -7.29
CA GLU A 57 1.22 4.73 -6.48
C GLU A 57 0.68 4.18 -5.16
N VAL A 58 1.46 3.34 -4.49
CA VAL A 58 1.13 2.83 -3.16
C VAL A 58 2.18 3.27 -2.16
N LYS A 59 1.75 3.48 -0.92
CA LYS A 59 2.64 3.84 0.18
C LYS A 59 2.23 3.10 1.44
N GLU A 60 3.18 2.47 2.09
CA GLU A 60 2.98 1.98 3.46
C GLU A 60 3.10 3.16 4.43
N GLN A 61 2.14 3.29 5.35
CA GLN A 61 2.31 4.20 6.47
C GLN A 61 3.45 3.72 7.37
N PRO A 62 4.14 4.63 8.09
CA PRO A 62 5.27 4.23 8.94
C PRO A 62 4.89 3.10 9.90
N VAL A 63 5.70 2.05 9.89
CA VAL A 63 5.61 0.93 10.83
C VAL A 63 6.81 0.99 11.75
N ASP A 64 6.58 1.10 13.05
CA ASP A 64 7.66 1.22 14.03
C ASP A 64 8.63 0.04 13.96
N GLY A 65 9.93 0.33 13.96
CA GLY A 65 10.99 -0.67 13.82
C GLY A 65 11.21 -1.22 12.39
N TYR A 66 10.44 -0.76 11.40
CA TYR A 66 10.56 -1.22 10.01
C TYR A 66 10.89 -0.09 9.04
N LYS A 67 11.73 -0.41 8.05
CA LYS A 67 11.96 0.42 6.88
C LYS A 67 11.14 -0.13 5.71
N THR A 68 10.35 0.73 5.09
CA THR A 68 9.57 0.39 3.89
C THR A 68 10.41 0.56 2.62
N GLU A 69 10.30 -0.40 1.70
CA GLU A 69 10.75 -0.27 0.30
C GLU A 69 9.57 -0.59 -0.62
N VAL A 70 9.32 0.24 -1.64
CA VAL A 70 8.22 0.01 -2.60
C VAL A 70 8.80 -0.18 -4.00
N LYS A 71 8.42 -1.27 -4.66
CA LYS A 71 8.79 -1.58 -6.06
C LYS A 71 7.52 -1.74 -6.89
N GLY A 72 7.11 -0.67 -7.57
CA GLY A 72 5.82 -0.60 -8.23
C GLY A 72 4.70 -0.68 -7.19
N TYR A 73 4.04 -1.83 -7.12
CA TYR A 73 3.00 -2.12 -6.12
C TYR A 73 3.37 -3.24 -5.15
N ASP A 74 4.61 -3.71 -5.16
CA ASP A 74 5.11 -4.60 -4.11
C ASP A 74 5.75 -3.78 -2.99
N ILE A 75 5.39 -4.13 -1.75
CA ILE A 75 5.84 -3.50 -0.49
C ILE A 75 6.60 -4.55 0.31
#